data_AF-A0A7U3Y0B8-F1
#
_entry.id   AF-A0A7U3Y0B8-F1
#
_cell.length_a   1.000
_cell.length_b   1.000
_cell.length_c   1.000
_cell.angle_alpha   90.00
_cell.angle_beta   90.00
_cell.angle_gamma   90.00
#
_symmetry.space_group_name_H-M   'P 1'
#
loop_
_entity.id
_entity.type
_entity.pdbx_description
1 polymer ?
#
loop_
_entity_poly.entity_id
_entity_poly.type
_entity_poly.pdbx_seq_one_letter_code
_entity_poly.pdbx_strand_id
1 'polypeptide(L)'
;MSHVSPCFQQNQFFMLVEYLTSLHEIYPVKHEFAGYPAAMTLADRVHSDHDIAPLEASKSYPDSIEKVLHFSGKARDIQDFERFLEQAKSANIQNLLLLTGDKLKEHHNGRDGQPRSRYLESVNAVMAAKQHGGFRIGLLLIRLNMSKLSVMHSI
;
A
#
# COMPACT_ATOMS: atom_id res chain seq x y z
N MET A 1 -10.27 -16.92 5.33
CA MET A 1 -11.15 -15.75 5.17
C MET A 1 -10.53 -14.61 5.94
N SER A 2 -10.49 -13.39 5.38
CA SER A 2 -9.76 -12.30 6.04
C SER A 2 -10.49 -11.74 7.26
N HIS A 3 -9.74 -11.56 8.37
CA HIS A 3 -10.22 -11.10 9.69
C HIS A 3 -10.41 -9.58 9.82
N VAL A 4 -9.94 -8.80 8.84
CA VAL A 4 -10.01 -7.32 8.87
C VAL A 4 -11.46 -6.80 8.80
N SER A 5 -12.29 -7.31 7.87
CA SER A 5 -13.66 -6.82 7.69
C SER A 5 -14.61 -7.08 8.87
N PRO A 6 -14.59 -8.25 9.52
CA PRO A 6 -15.41 -8.48 10.72
C PRO A 6 -15.18 -7.43 11.81
N CYS A 7 -13.92 -7.03 12.06
CA CYS A 7 -13.61 -6.02 13.07
C CYS A 7 -14.25 -4.67 12.74
N PHE A 8 -14.21 -4.25 11.46
CA PHE A 8 -14.87 -3.01 11.02
C PHE A 8 -16.40 -3.10 11.11
N GLN A 9 -17.00 -4.24 10.77
CA GLN A 9 -18.45 -4.44 10.85
C GLN A 9 -18.96 -4.42 12.31
N GLN A 10 -18.13 -4.84 13.25
CA GLN A 10 -18.45 -4.93 14.67
C GLN A 10 -18.08 -3.65 15.45
N ASN A 11 -17.60 -2.59 14.78
CA ASN A 11 -17.05 -1.39 15.41
C ASN A 11 -15.97 -1.71 16.47
N GLN A 12 -15.23 -2.80 16.26
CA GLN A 12 -14.15 -3.20 17.15
C GLN A 12 -12.90 -2.38 16.83
N PHE A 13 -12.21 -1.91 17.87
CA PHE A 13 -10.90 -1.32 17.71
C PHE A 13 -9.93 -2.36 17.13
N PHE A 14 -9.22 -1.99 16.06
CA PHE A 14 -8.35 -2.85 15.28
C PHE A 14 -7.08 -2.09 14.91
N MET A 15 -5.93 -2.75 15.02
CA MET A 15 -4.63 -2.13 14.73
C MET A 15 -4.04 -2.62 13.41
N LEU A 16 -3.56 -1.68 12.62
CA LEU A 16 -2.69 -1.96 11.49
C LEU A 16 -1.27 -1.57 11.90
N VAL A 17 -0.36 -2.55 11.87
CA VAL A 17 1.06 -2.30 12.18
C VAL A 17 1.84 -2.32 10.89
N GLU A 18 2.44 -1.18 10.55
CA GLU A 18 3.21 -1.01 9.32
C GLU A 18 4.65 -1.51 9.48
N TYR A 19 5.06 -2.36 8.54
CA TYR A 19 6.40 -2.90 8.42
C TYR A 19 7.00 -2.48 7.09
N LEU A 20 8.27 -2.11 7.13
CA LEU A 20 9.07 -1.88 5.94
C LEU A 20 9.51 -3.23 5.38
N THR A 21 9.45 -3.36 4.06
CA THR A 21 9.84 -4.59 3.39
C THR A 21 11.36 -4.73 3.39
N SER A 22 11.86 -5.91 3.74
CA SER A 22 13.30 -6.21 3.81
C SER A 22 13.57 -7.58 3.22
N LEU A 23 14.73 -7.71 2.55
CA LEU A 23 15.26 -8.99 2.07
C LEU A 23 16.04 -9.75 3.16
N HIS A 24 16.52 -9.03 4.19
CA HIS A 24 17.49 -9.56 5.15
C HIS A 24 16.90 -9.81 6.53
N GLU A 25 15.74 -9.24 6.82
CA GLU A 25 15.14 -9.27 8.15
C GLU A 25 13.66 -9.62 8.06
N ILE A 26 13.26 -10.63 8.84
CA ILE A 26 11.86 -11.02 9.02
C ILE A 26 11.48 -10.58 10.43
N TYR A 27 10.57 -9.62 10.53
CA TYR A 27 10.18 -9.08 11.83
C TYR A 27 9.17 -9.99 12.52
N PRO A 28 9.26 -10.19 13.85
CA PRO A 28 8.23 -10.92 14.58
C PRO A 28 6.90 -10.17 14.49
N VAL A 29 5.84 -10.87 14.11
CA VAL A 29 4.52 -10.28 13.93
C VAL A 29 3.64 -10.59 15.13
N LYS A 30 2.95 -9.57 15.64
CA LYS A 30 1.91 -9.71 16.67
C LYS A 30 0.54 -9.58 16.04
N HIS A 31 -0.35 -10.50 16.40
CA HIS A 31 -1.75 -10.51 15.95
C HIS A 31 -2.70 -9.78 16.90
N GLU A 32 -2.19 -9.32 18.04
CA GLU A 32 -2.95 -8.64 19.07
C GLU A 32 -2.04 -7.67 19.82
N PHE A 33 -2.57 -6.51 20.20
CA PHE A 33 -1.96 -5.66 21.22
C PHE A 33 -3.03 -5.25 22.24
N ALA A 34 -2.71 -5.40 23.52
CA ALA A 34 -3.61 -5.04 24.62
C ALA A 34 -5.05 -5.59 24.49
N GLY A 35 -5.23 -6.83 24.02
CA GLY A 35 -6.56 -7.44 23.82
C GLY A 35 -7.25 -7.07 22.51
N TYR A 36 -6.65 -6.23 21.67
CA TYR A 36 -7.23 -5.81 20.40
C TYR A 36 -6.53 -6.47 19.20
N PRO A 37 -7.30 -6.99 18.23
CA PRO A 37 -6.76 -7.64 17.04
C PRO A 37 -5.90 -6.68 16.21
N ALA A 38 -4.88 -7.25 15.58
CA ALA A 38 -3.97 -6.52 14.71
C ALA A 38 -3.64 -7.30 13.43
N ALA A 39 -3.41 -6.57 12.35
CA ALA A 39 -2.85 -7.11 11.11
C ALA A 39 -1.53 -6.46 10.74
N MET A 40 -0.73 -7.22 10.01
CA MET A 40 0.49 -6.75 9.38
C MET A 40 0.15 -5.93 8.14
N THR A 41 0.77 -4.78 8.02
CA THR A 41 0.76 -3.96 6.82
C THR A 41 2.17 -3.90 6.23
N LEU A 42 2.33 -4.22 4.95
CA LEU A 42 3.64 -4.21 4.27
C LEU A 42 3.73 -3.01 3.33
N ALA A 43 4.67 -2.12 3.59
CA ALA A 43 4.84 -0.87 2.87
C ALA A 43 5.59 -1.03 1.53
N ASP A 44 5.22 -0.25 0.51
CA ASP A 44 5.79 -0.35 -0.84
C ASP A 44 6.84 0.75 -1.09
N ARG A 45 8.12 0.35 -1.14
CA ARG A 45 9.25 1.19 -1.57
C ARG A 45 9.41 2.48 -0.77
N VAL A 46 9.44 2.42 0.55
CA VAL A 46 9.54 3.62 1.41
C VAL A 46 10.98 4.12 1.51
N HIS A 47 11.96 3.22 1.59
CA HIS A 47 13.36 3.56 1.79
C HIS A 47 14.13 3.69 0.48
N SER A 48 13.84 2.82 -0.48
CA SER A 48 14.47 2.81 -1.80
C SER A 48 13.44 2.53 -2.88
N ASP A 49 13.71 3.04 -4.08
CA ASP A 49 12.96 2.69 -5.29
C ASP A 49 13.13 1.20 -5.66
N HIS A 50 14.11 0.53 -5.03
CA HIS A 50 14.44 -0.89 -5.18
C HIS A 50 14.09 -1.75 -3.96
N ASP A 51 13.36 -1.23 -2.96
CA ASP A 51 12.89 -2.11 -1.88
C ASP A 51 12.07 -3.26 -2.46
N ILE A 52 12.17 -4.44 -1.84
CA ILE A 52 11.38 -5.60 -2.22
C ILE A 52 9.88 -5.25 -2.21
N ALA A 53 9.19 -5.67 -3.27
CA ALA A 53 7.76 -5.43 -3.40
C ALA A 53 6.99 -6.12 -2.25
N PRO A 54 5.92 -5.49 -1.70
CA PRO A 54 5.15 -6.05 -0.58
C PRO A 54 4.64 -7.47 -0.81
N LEU A 55 4.26 -7.80 -2.05
CA LEU A 55 3.80 -9.14 -2.39
C LEU A 55 4.92 -10.18 -2.28
N GLU A 56 6.13 -9.85 -2.72
CA GLU A 56 7.29 -10.74 -2.56
C GLU A 56 7.69 -10.86 -1.09
N ALA A 57 7.73 -9.75 -0.36
CA ALA A 57 8.03 -9.75 1.08
C ALA A 57 7.00 -10.58 1.88
N SER A 58 5.74 -10.58 1.45
CA SER A 58 4.67 -11.32 2.12
C SER A 58 4.87 -12.83 2.15
N LYS A 59 5.63 -13.40 1.19
CA LYS A 59 5.92 -14.84 1.11
C LYS A 59 6.82 -15.33 2.24
N SER A 60 7.56 -14.43 2.89
CA SER A 60 8.39 -14.74 4.06
C SER A 60 7.57 -14.89 5.35
N TYR A 61 6.27 -14.59 5.31
CA TYR A 61 5.38 -14.64 6.46
C TYR A 61 4.32 -15.74 6.30
N PRO A 62 3.97 -16.49 7.36
CA PRO A 62 2.96 -17.55 7.30
C PRO A 62 1.60 -17.06 6.77
N ASP A 63 0.88 -17.94 6.08
CA ASP A 63 -0.48 -17.65 5.55
C ASP A 63 -1.51 -17.35 6.65
N SER A 64 -1.27 -17.82 7.88
CA SER A 64 -2.10 -17.50 9.05
C SER A 64 -2.03 -16.03 9.46
N ILE A 65 -0.99 -15.31 9.02
CA ILE A 65 -0.88 -13.87 9.25
C ILE A 65 -1.77 -13.13 8.26
N GLU A 66 -2.67 -12.33 8.82
CA GLU A 66 -3.49 -11.39 8.08
C GLU A 66 -2.61 -10.23 7.57
N LYS A 67 -2.66 -9.97 6.26
CA LYS A 67 -1.77 -9.03 5.58
C LYS A 67 -2.58 -7.97 4.82
N VAL A 68 -2.14 -6.72 4.96
CA VAL A 68 -2.55 -5.59 4.12
C VAL A 68 -1.33 -5.18 3.29
N LEU A 69 -1.42 -5.32 1.97
CA LEU A 69 -0.31 -4.94 1.09
C LEU A 69 -0.51 -3.53 0.57
N HIS A 70 0.53 -2.70 0.67
CA HIS A 70 0.55 -1.44 -0.05
C HIS A 70 0.79 -1.71 -1.54
N PHE A 71 0.12 -0.95 -2.39
CA PHE A 71 0.52 -0.79 -3.77
C PHE A 71 0.72 0.69 -4.05
N SER A 72 1.97 1.05 -4.34
CA SER A 72 2.35 2.40 -4.73
C SER A 72 2.52 2.49 -6.24
N GLY A 73 1.85 3.46 -6.87
CA GLY A 73 1.91 3.71 -8.31
C GLY A 73 3.24 4.23 -8.85
N LYS A 74 4.25 4.47 -8.00
CA LYS A 74 5.56 5.00 -8.40
C LYS A 74 6.24 4.15 -9.49
N ALA A 75 6.56 4.76 -10.64
CA ALA A 75 7.15 4.07 -11.79
C ALA A 75 6.34 2.82 -12.22
N ARG A 76 5.03 2.83 -12.02
CA ARG A 76 4.12 1.75 -12.42
C ARG A 76 2.94 2.31 -13.20
N ASP A 77 2.42 1.51 -14.12
CA ASP A 77 1.19 1.79 -14.84
C ASP A 77 0.06 0.83 -14.48
N ILE A 78 -1.02 0.87 -15.26
CA ILE A 78 -2.20 0.06 -15.00
C ILE A 78 -1.95 -1.42 -15.26
N GLN A 79 -1.09 -1.77 -16.24
CA GLN A 79 -0.76 -3.15 -16.55
C GLN A 79 0.07 -3.78 -15.44
N ASP A 80 0.98 -3.02 -14.82
CA ASP A 80 1.70 -3.46 -13.62
C ASP A 80 0.74 -3.75 -12.47
N PHE A 81 -0.27 -2.92 -12.28
CA PHE A 81 -1.25 -3.09 -11.23
C PHE A 81 -2.18 -4.29 -11.47
N GLU A 82 -2.68 -4.47 -12.69
CA GLU A 82 -3.52 -5.63 -13.05
C GLU A 82 -2.75 -6.95 -12.82
N ARG A 83 -1.47 -7.00 -13.19
CA ARG A 83 -0.60 -8.15 -12.88
C ARG A 83 -0.48 -8.37 -11.39
N PHE A 84 -0.30 -7.31 -10.61
CA PHE A 84 -0.25 -7.40 -9.16
C PHE A 84 -1.56 -7.97 -8.58
N LEU A 85 -2.73 -7.57 -9.09
CA LEU A 85 -4.02 -8.10 -8.64
C LEU A 85 -4.13 -9.62 -8.86
N GLU A 86 -3.74 -10.11 -10.04
CA GLU A 86 -3.76 -11.55 -10.33
C GLU A 86 -2.81 -12.34 -9.41
N GLN A 87 -1.62 -11.80 -9.17
CA GLN A 87 -0.65 -12.42 -8.28
C GLN A 87 -1.12 -12.39 -6.81
N ALA A 88 -1.68 -11.27 -6.35
CA ALA A 88 -2.22 -11.13 -5.00
C ALA A 88 -3.39 -12.08 -4.75
N LYS A 89 -4.30 -12.21 -5.73
CA LYS A 89 -5.41 -13.17 -5.67
C LYS A 89 -4.91 -14.61 -5.60
N SER A 90 -3.90 -14.95 -6.41
CA SER A 90 -3.27 -16.28 -6.41
C SER A 90 -2.56 -16.59 -5.08
N ALA A 91 -2.02 -15.56 -4.41
CA ALA A 91 -1.45 -15.63 -3.07
C ALA A 91 -2.50 -15.52 -1.93
N ASN A 92 -3.80 -15.54 -2.26
CA ASN A 92 -4.91 -15.37 -1.30
C ASN A 92 -4.81 -14.10 -0.43
N ILE A 93 -4.20 -13.04 -0.95
CA ILE A 93 -4.16 -11.72 -0.34
C ILE A 93 -5.44 -10.98 -0.73
N GLN A 94 -6.16 -10.46 0.27
CA GLN A 94 -7.46 -9.83 0.06
C GLN A 94 -7.50 -8.35 0.45
N ASN A 95 -6.54 -7.84 1.23
CA ASN A 95 -6.55 -6.46 1.71
C ASN A 95 -5.42 -5.67 1.07
N LEU A 96 -5.78 -4.55 0.44
CA LEU A 96 -4.88 -3.67 -0.28
C LEU A 96 -5.02 -2.24 0.22
N LEU A 97 -3.90 -1.53 0.37
CA LEU A 97 -3.87 -0.08 0.52
C LEU A 97 -3.28 0.55 -0.75
N LEU A 98 -4.09 1.30 -1.49
CA LEU A 98 -3.71 1.84 -2.79
C LEU A 98 -3.26 3.30 -2.67
N LEU A 99 -2.07 3.58 -3.20
CA LEU A 99 -1.37 4.86 -3.06
C LEU A 99 -0.82 5.30 -4.43
N THR A 100 -0.87 6.60 -4.74
CA THR A 100 -0.04 7.15 -5.83
C THR A 100 1.44 7.01 -5.48
N GLY A 101 1.77 7.30 -4.20
CA GLY A 101 3.13 7.28 -3.66
C GLY A 101 3.87 8.59 -3.86
N ASP A 102 4.94 8.77 -3.10
CA ASP A 102 5.80 9.96 -3.16
C ASP A 102 6.67 9.98 -4.42
N LYS A 103 7.32 11.12 -4.66
CA LYS A 103 8.30 11.23 -5.76
C LYS A 103 9.43 10.21 -5.57
N LEU A 104 9.71 9.45 -6.63
CA LEU A 104 10.88 8.56 -6.72
C LEU A 104 12.16 9.34 -6.46
N LYS A 105 13.13 8.69 -5.80
CA LYS A 105 14.47 9.25 -5.63
C LYS A 105 15.18 9.34 -6.97
N GLU A 106 14.99 8.33 -7.82
CA GLU A 106 15.51 8.26 -9.19
C GLU A 106 14.49 8.75 -10.22
N HIS A 107 13.86 9.89 -9.95
CA HIS A 107 12.85 10.44 -10.85
C HIS A 107 13.47 10.99 -12.16
N HIS A 108 13.05 10.44 -13.30
CA HIS A 108 13.43 10.94 -14.61
C HIS A 108 12.37 11.88 -15.19
N ASN A 109 12.83 13.06 -15.62
CA ASN A 109 11.97 14.10 -16.20
C ASN A 109 11.81 13.99 -17.73
N GLY A 110 12.46 13.03 -18.39
CA GLY A 110 12.42 12.90 -19.85
C GLY A 110 13.47 13.73 -20.61
N ARG A 111 14.33 14.47 -19.92
CA ARG A 111 15.29 15.41 -20.54
C ARG A 111 16.62 14.76 -20.94
N ASP A 112 16.99 13.68 -20.27
CA ASP A 112 18.30 13.02 -20.44
C ASP A 112 18.22 11.81 -21.39
N GLY A 113 17.25 11.80 -22.30
CA GLY A 113 16.97 10.66 -23.21
C GLY A 113 16.27 9.46 -22.55
N GLN A 114 16.19 9.43 -21.22
CA GLN A 114 15.44 8.41 -20.47
C GLN A 114 13.94 8.70 -20.46
N PRO A 115 13.04 7.68 -20.48
CA PRO A 115 11.61 7.89 -20.35
C PRO A 115 11.24 8.61 -19.05
N ARG A 116 10.23 9.49 -19.09
CA ARG A 116 9.70 10.14 -17.89
C ARG A 116 9.10 9.09 -16.95
N SER A 117 9.43 9.14 -15.66
CA SER A 117 8.82 8.24 -14.68
C SER A 117 7.32 8.50 -14.58
N ARG A 118 6.53 7.44 -14.68
CA ARG A 118 5.06 7.47 -14.58
C ARG A 118 4.61 7.14 -13.17
N TYR A 119 3.41 7.59 -12.81
CA TYR A 119 2.79 7.28 -11.53
C TYR A 119 1.35 6.85 -11.80
N LEU A 120 0.99 5.64 -11.38
CA LEU A 120 -0.41 5.23 -11.37
C LEU A 120 -1.11 5.95 -10.21
N GLU A 121 -2.06 6.82 -10.53
CA GLU A 121 -2.86 7.50 -9.52
C GLU A 121 -3.73 6.51 -8.73
N SER A 122 -3.82 6.72 -7.41
CA SER A 122 -4.57 5.85 -6.50
C SER A 122 -6.04 5.68 -6.92
N VAL A 123 -6.67 6.72 -7.46
CA VAL A 123 -8.05 6.66 -7.95
C VAL A 123 -8.19 5.65 -9.10
N ASN A 124 -7.25 5.64 -10.05
CA ASN A 124 -7.27 4.70 -11.17
C ASN A 124 -7.03 3.27 -10.69
N ALA A 125 -6.09 3.09 -9.74
CA ALA A 125 -5.86 1.80 -9.10
C ALA A 125 -7.14 1.29 -8.38
N VAL A 126 -7.87 2.16 -7.67
CA VAL A 126 -9.13 1.79 -7.01
C VAL A 126 -10.18 1.33 -8.01
N MET A 127 -10.32 2.04 -9.14
CA MET A 127 -11.28 1.66 -10.17
C MET A 127 -10.96 0.28 -10.75
N ALA A 128 -9.70 0.02 -11.09
CA ALA A 128 -9.27 -1.28 -11.59
C ALA A 128 -9.47 -2.40 -10.55
N ALA A 129 -9.09 -2.17 -9.29
CA ALA A 129 -9.29 -3.17 -8.23
C ALA A 129 -10.77 -3.49 -7.97
N LYS A 130 -11.64 -2.47 -8.06
CA LYS A 130 -13.10 -2.66 -7.96
C LYS A 130 -13.66 -3.45 -9.15
N GLN A 131 -13.19 -3.18 -10.36
CA GLN A 131 -13.60 -3.91 -11.58
C GLN A 131 -13.14 -5.37 -11.53
N HIS A 132 -11.92 -5.63 -11.07
CA HIS A 132 -11.39 -6.97 -10.89
C HIS A 132 -12.15 -7.75 -9.80
N GLY A 133 -12.50 -7.07 -8.70
CA GLY A 133 -13.22 -7.67 -7.57
C GLY A 133 -12.36 -8.58 -6.69
N GLY A 134 -12.92 -8.99 -5.55
CA GLY A 134 -12.27 -9.90 -4.60
C GLY A 134 -11.34 -9.24 -3.57
N PHE A 135 -11.21 -7.91 -3.59
CA PHE A 135 -10.32 -7.16 -2.69
C PHE A 135 -11.08 -6.18 -1.79
N ARG A 136 -10.53 -5.97 -0.60
CA ARG A 136 -10.88 -4.91 0.34
C ARG A 136 -9.84 -3.80 0.18
N ILE A 137 -10.32 -2.61 -0.14
CA ILE A 137 -9.47 -1.53 -0.65
C ILE A 137 -9.50 -0.37 0.34
N GLY A 138 -8.34 -0.05 0.90
CA GLY A 138 -8.08 1.21 1.59
C GLY A 138 -7.50 2.26 0.65
N LEU A 139 -7.74 3.53 0.97
CA LEU A 139 -7.07 4.68 0.39
C LEU A 139 -6.45 5.54 1.49
N LEU A 140 -5.35 6.21 1.18
CA LEU A 140 -4.76 7.21 2.06
C LEU A 140 -5.55 8.53 1.99
N LEU A 141 -5.85 9.09 3.16
CA LEU A 141 -6.47 10.41 3.32
C LEU A 141 -5.51 11.31 4.09
N ILE A 142 -5.27 12.52 3.59
CA ILE A 142 -4.45 13.53 4.27
C ILE A 142 -5.39 14.56 4.89
N ARG A 143 -5.40 14.65 6.23
CA ARG A 143 -6.10 15.71 6.94
C ARG A 143 -5.17 16.91 7.10
N LEU A 144 -5.37 17.94 6.28
CA LEU A 144 -4.64 19.20 6.43
C LEU A 144 -5.28 20.05 7.54
N ASN A 145 -4.44 20.61 8.42
CA ASN A 145 -4.89 21.59 9.39
C ASN A 145 -5.00 22.97 8.72
N MET A 146 -6.23 23.35 8.37
CA MET A 146 -6.55 24.60 7.66
C MET A 146 -6.16 25.87 8.43
N SER A 147 -5.88 25.79 9.74
CA SER A 147 -5.46 26.94 10.56
C SER A 147 -4.04 27.46 10.26
N LYS A 148 -3.25 26.76 9.44
CA LYS A 148 -1.91 27.18 9.01
C LYS A 148 -1.82 27.63 7.54
N LEU A 149 -2.93 27.63 6.80
CA LEU A 149 -2.97 28.08 5.41
C LEU A 149 -3.23 29.61 5.34
N SER A 150 -2.34 30.41 5.92
CA SER A 150 -2.28 31.85 5.59
C SER A 150 -1.34 31.99 4.40
N VAL A 151 -1.89 31.87 3.19
CA VAL A 151 -1.15 32.24 1.98
C VAL A 151 -1.41 33.72 1.72
N MET A 152 -0.34 34.49 1.92
CA MET A 152 -0.08 35.81 1.34
C MET A 152 -0.79 35.99 -0.01
N HIS A 153 -1.87 36.77 -0.01
CA HIS A 153 -2.25 37.54 -1.18
C HIS A 153 -1.46 38.85 -1.11
N SER A 154 -0.47 39.01 -1.98
CA SER A 154 0.00 40.27 -2.55
C SER A 154 1.23 39.98 -3.40
N ILE A 155 1.04 39.82 -4.71
CA ILE A 155 1.80 40.52 -5.76
C ILE A 155 0.88 40.67 -6.98
#